data_AF-A0A1C3XJ80-F1
#
_entry.id   AF-A0A1C3XJ80-F1
#
_cell.length_a   1.000
_cell.length_b   1.000
_cell.length_c   1.000
_cell.angle_alpha   90.00
_cell.angle_beta   90.00
_cell.angle_gamma   90.00
#
_symmetry.space_group_name_H-M   'P 1'
#
loop_
_entity.id
_entity.type
_entity.pdbx_description
1 polymer ?
#
loop_
_entity_poly.entity_id
_entity_poly.type
_entity_poly.pdbx_seq_one_letter_code
_entity_poly.pdbx_strand_id
1 'polypeptide(L)'
;MKRSLPLAMLLALGLASAARAANEADYKAAYATAEAASKEAAGLRNQWTVTVSTLAAAKKAADGGDFDRATAAAREAEALAKASIFQAASEKEAWKAMEIR
;
A
#
# COMPACT_ATOMS: atom_id res chain seq x y z
N MET A 1 -41.76 12.53 -23.78
CA MET A 1 -40.45 12.72 -23.12
C MET A 1 -40.39 11.90 -21.82
N LYS A 2 -40.34 10.56 -21.88
CA LYS A 2 -40.32 9.69 -20.68
C LYS A 2 -39.27 8.57 -20.72
N ARG A 3 -38.43 8.50 -21.76
CA ARG A 3 -37.39 7.46 -21.94
C ARG A 3 -36.01 7.86 -21.40
N SER A 4 -35.84 9.11 -20.97
CA SER A 4 -34.57 9.68 -20.52
C SER A 4 -34.16 9.25 -19.11
N LEU A 5 -35.12 8.97 -18.22
CA LEU A 5 -34.85 8.56 -16.84
C LEU A 5 -34.20 7.17 -16.69
N PRO A 6 -34.70 6.09 -17.34
CA PRO A 6 -34.08 4.77 -17.21
C PRO A 6 -32.68 4.70 -17.85
N LEU A 7 -32.45 5.46 -18.92
CA LEU A 7 -31.13 5.51 -19.58
C LEU A 7 -30.09 6.23 -18.71
N ALA A 8 -30.47 7.31 -18.02
CA ALA A 8 -29.59 8.02 -17.09
C ALA A 8 -29.23 7.17 -15.85
N MET A 9 -30.16 6.38 -15.32
CA MET A 9 -29.89 5.45 -14.22
C MET A 9 -28.95 4.30 -14.61
N LEU A 10 -29.12 3.73 -15.80
CA LEU A 10 -28.22 2.68 -16.31
C LEU A 10 -26.79 3.20 -16.50
N LEU A 11 -26.64 4.44 -16.96
CA LEU A 11 -25.32 5.07 -17.11
C LEU A 11 -24.66 5.30 -15.74
N ALA A 12 -25.40 5.83 -14.76
CA ALA A 12 -24.86 6.11 -13.42
C ALA A 12 -24.39 4.83 -12.68
N LEU A 13 -25.11 3.71 -12.81
CA LEU A 13 -24.68 2.43 -12.22
C LEU A 13 -23.40 1.88 -12.87
N GLY A 14 -23.24 2.07 -14.18
CA GLY A 14 -22.06 1.64 -14.92
C GLY A 14 -20.78 2.36 -14.47
N LEU A 15 -20.85 3.69 -14.30
CA LEU A 15 -19.70 4.49 -13.86
C LEU A 15 -19.25 4.17 -12.43
N ALA A 16 -20.20 3.96 -11.50
CA ALA A 16 -19.86 3.62 -10.11
C ALA A 16 -19.11 2.27 -9.99
N SER A 17 -19.48 1.30 -10.83
CA SER A 17 -18.85 -0.02 -10.86
C SER A 17 -17.43 0.03 -11.43
N ALA A 18 -17.23 0.80 -12.50
CA ALA A 18 -15.91 1.00 -13.11
C ALA A 18 -14.94 1.75 -12.17
N ALA A 19 -15.41 2.80 -11.49
CA ALA A 19 -14.62 3.55 -10.52
C ALA A 19 -14.17 2.68 -9.33
N ARG A 20 -15.07 1.83 -8.82
CA ARG A 20 -14.73 0.88 -7.74
C ARG A 20 -13.65 -0.11 -8.18
N ALA A 21 -13.77 -0.68 -9.38
CA ALA A 21 -12.80 -1.64 -9.91
C ALA A 21 -11.42 -1.01 -10.13
N ALA A 22 -11.37 0.24 -10.59
CA ALA A 22 -10.12 0.99 -10.72
C ALA A 22 -9.44 1.19 -9.36
N ASN A 23 -10.20 1.65 -8.36
CA ASN A 23 -9.68 1.87 -7.01
C ASN A 23 -9.18 0.58 -6.34
N GLU A 24 -9.86 -0.54 -6.59
CA GLU A 24 -9.41 -1.86 -6.11
C GLU A 24 -8.09 -2.27 -6.77
N ALA A 25 -7.93 -2.02 -8.08
CA ALA A 25 -6.70 -2.31 -8.80
C ALA A 25 -5.52 -1.45 -8.29
N ASP A 26 -5.77 -0.16 -8.04
CA ASP A 26 -4.77 0.77 -7.49
C ASP A 26 -4.31 0.33 -6.09
N TYR A 27 -5.26 -0.04 -5.22
CA TYR A 27 -4.93 -0.62 -3.91
C TYR A 27 -4.08 -1.88 -4.05
N LYS A 28 -4.47 -2.83 -4.91
CA LYS A 28 -3.73 -4.09 -5.09
C LYS A 28 -2.29 -3.86 -5.54
N ALA A 29 -2.08 -2.92 -6.45
CA ALA A 29 -0.74 -2.53 -6.90
C ALA A 29 0.08 -1.93 -5.74
N ALA A 30 -0.48 -0.95 -5.02
CA ALA A 30 0.19 -0.32 -3.88
C ALA A 30 0.52 -1.33 -2.77
N TYR A 31 -0.41 -2.22 -2.45
CA TYR A 31 -0.22 -3.27 -1.44
C TYR A 31 0.90 -4.24 -1.85
N ALA A 32 0.93 -4.67 -3.12
CA ALA A 32 1.99 -5.56 -3.61
C ALA A 32 3.39 -4.91 -3.50
N THR A 33 3.51 -3.62 -3.84
CA THR A 33 4.76 -2.87 -3.68
C THR A 33 5.17 -2.76 -2.21
N ALA A 34 4.23 -2.44 -1.33
CA ALA A 34 4.49 -2.34 0.10
C ALA A 34 4.87 -3.69 0.74
N GLU A 35 4.20 -4.77 0.34
CA GLU A 35 4.50 -6.13 0.81
C GLU A 35 5.89 -6.58 0.34
N ALA A 36 6.26 -6.30 -0.92
CA ALA A 36 7.58 -6.61 -1.44
C ALA A 36 8.69 -5.88 -0.66
N ALA A 37 8.53 -4.56 -0.44
CA ALA A 37 9.48 -3.78 0.36
C ALA A 37 9.53 -4.31 1.81
N SER A 38 8.39 -4.67 2.40
CA SER A 38 8.37 -5.23 3.75
C SER A 38 9.05 -6.59 3.83
N LYS A 39 8.96 -7.43 2.80
CA LYS A 39 9.66 -8.72 2.72
C LYS A 39 11.17 -8.52 2.57
N GLU A 40 11.59 -7.52 1.80
CA GLU A 40 13.01 -7.13 1.70
C GLU A 40 13.55 -6.68 3.07
N ALA A 41 12.83 -5.80 3.77
CA ALA A 41 13.17 -5.40 5.13
C ALA A 41 13.29 -6.59 6.09
N ALA A 42 12.41 -7.60 5.94
CA ALA A 42 12.47 -8.83 6.74
C ALA A 42 13.71 -9.68 6.39
N GLY A 43 14.09 -9.74 5.11
CA GLY A 43 15.34 -10.37 4.66
C GLY A 43 16.59 -9.72 5.27
N LEU A 44 16.55 -8.41 5.51
CA LEU A 44 17.58 -7.65 6.22
C LEU A 44 17.48 -7.77 7.75
N ARG A 45 16.51 -8.53 8.28
CA ARG A 45 16.18 -8.64 9.71
C ARG A 45 15.85 -7.29 10.36
N ASN A 46 15.40 -6.32 9.57
CA ASN A 46 15.04 -4.98 10.02
C ASN A 46 13.61 -4.61 9.61
N GLN A 47 12.71 -5.60 9.56
CA GLN A 47 11.28 -5.33 9.39
C GLN A 47 10.72 -4.75 10.68
N TRP A 48 10.18 -3.53 10.59
CA TRP A 48 9.52 -2.93 11.75
C TRP A 48 8.13 -3.49 11.94
N THR A 49 7.73 -3.66 13.21
CA THR A 49 6.39 -4.13 13.59
C THR A 49 5.30 -3.17 13.13
N VAL A 50 5.58 -1.86 13.12
CA VAL A 50 4.64 -0.85 12.62
C VAL A 50 4.32 -1.07 11.14
N THR A 51 5.31 -1.37 10.29
CA THR A 51 5.10 -1.69 8.86
C THR A 51 4.13 -2.86 8.68
N VAL A 52 4.30 -3.93 9.47
CA VAL A 52 3.40 -5.10 9.45
C VAL A 52 1.99 -4.72 9.87
N SER A 53 1.86 -3.92 10.94
CA SER A 53 0.55 -3.47 11.41
C SER A 53 -0.16 -2.56 10.41
N THR A 54 0.59 -1.71 9.69
CA THR A 54 0.06 -0.82 8.65
C THR A 54 -0.38 -1.61 7.41
N LEU A 55 0.35 -2.66 7.01
CA LEU A 55 -0.12 -3.60 5.98
C LEU A 55 -1.41 -4.31 6.39
N ALA A 56 -1.51 -4.76 7.64
CA ALA A 56 -2.73 -5.38 8.15
C ALA A 56 -3.92 -4.39 8.15
N ALA A 57 -3.67 -3.12 8.50
CA ALA A 57 -4.67 -2.06 8.43
C ALA A 57 -5.11 -1.77 6.99
N ALA A 58 -4.17 -1.73 6.04
CA ALA A 58 -4.45 -1.58 4.62
C ALA A 58 -5.37 -2.70 4.11
N LYS A 59 -5.02 -3.94 4.45
CA LYS A 59 -5.85 -5.11 4.10
C LYS A 59 -7.26 -5.01 4.70
N LYS A 60 -7.37 -4.66 5.97
CA LYS A 60 -8.67 -4.51 6.65
C LYS A 60 -9.54 -3.43 6.01
N ALA A 61 -8.95 -2.31 5.58
CA ALA A 61 -9.68 -1.24 4.88
C ALA A 61 -10.19 -1.72 3.50
N ALA A 62 -9.35 -2.44 2.75
CA ALA A 62 -9.74 -3.02 1.47
C ALA A 62 -10.83 -4.10 1.61
N ASP A 63 -10.74 -4.95 2.62
CA ASP A 63 -11.77 -5.95 2.93
C ASP A 63 -13.12 -5.27 3.26
N GLY A 64 -13.09 -4.02 3.78
CA GLY A 64 -14.27 -3.16 3.99
C GLY A 64 -14.71 -2.35 2.76
N GLY A 65 -14.01 -2.46 1.62
CA GLY A 65 -14.30 -1.71 0.39
C GLY A 65 -13.85 -0.24 0.41
N ASP A 66 -13.09 0.17 1.43
CA ASP A 66 -12.50 1.50 1.56
C ASP A 66 -11.10 1.49 0.91
N PHE A 67 -11.08 1.46 -0.41
CA PHE A 67 -9.84 1.37 -1.19
C PHE A 67 -8.98 2.63 -1.11
N ASP A 68 -9.55 3.79 -0.78
CA ASP A 68 -8.80 5.02 -0.57
C ASP A 68 -7.93 4.92 0.69
N ARG A 69 -8.54 4.54 1.82
CA ARG A 69 -7.77 4.31 3.06
C ARG A 69 -6.82 3.12 2.92
N ALA A 70 -7.22 2.08 2.19
CA ALA A 70 -6.36 0.94 1.94
C ALA A 70 -5.09 1.34 1.16
N THR A 71 -5.25 2.15 0.11
CA THR A 71 -4.13 2.64 -0.71
C THR A 71 -3.22 3.57 0.09
N ALA A 72 -3.80 4.48 0.89
CA ALA A 72 -3.03 5.37 1.76
C ALA A 72 -2.18 4.58 2.77
N ALA A 73 -2.79 3.61 3.46
CA ALA A 73 -2.10 2.76 4.41
C ALA A 73 -1.02 1.88 3.73
N ALA A 74 -1.28 1.35 2.53
CA ALA A 74 -0.27 0.60 1.78
C ALA A 74 0.96 1.47 1.45
N ARG A 75 0.76 2.71 1.00
CA ARG A 75 1.85 3.66 0.72
C ARG A 75 2.63 4.06 1.98
N GLU A 76 1.93 4.22 3.11
CA GLU A 76 2.59 4.46 4.40
C GLU A 76 3.47 3.26 4.79
N ALA A 77 2.96 2.04 4.65
CA ALA A 77 3.73 0.82 4.91
C ALA A 77 4.95 0.71 3.99
N GLU A 78 4.83 1.06 2.71
CA GLU A 78 5.94 1.13 1.78
C GLU A 78 7.03 2.11 2.24
N ALA A 79 6.63 3.32 2.66
CA ALA A 79 7.56 4.32 3.16
C ALA A 79 8.30 3.85 4.43
N LEU A 80 7.58 3.22 5.36
CA LEU A 80 8.15 2.63 6.58
C LEU A 80 9.14 1.50 6.25
N ALA A 81 8.79 0.60 5.32
CA ALA A 81 9.69 -0.47 4.88
C ALA A 81 10.97 0.08 4.24
N LYS A 82 10.85 1.08 3.37
CA LYS A 82 12.02 1.73 2.74
C LYS A 82 12.90 2.44 3.75
N ALA A 83 12.31 3.10 4.76
CA ALA A 83 13.05 3.72 5.84
C ALA A 83 13.84 2.67 6.65
N SER A 84 13.23 1.52 6.95
CA SER A 84 13.91 0.46 7.70
C SER A 84 15.02 -0.22 6.90
N ILE A 85 14.84 -0.41 5.59
CA ILE A 85 15.90 -0.87 4.68
C ILE A 85 17.07 0.12 4.68
N PHE A 86 16.78 1.41 4.52
CA PHE A 86 17.80 2.46 4.51
C PHE A 86 18.58 2.50 5.83
N GLN A 87 17.90 2.36 6.97
CA GLN A 87 18.55 2.30 8.27
C GLN A 87 19.51 1.10 8.35
N ALA A 88 19.06 -0.10 8.00
CA ALA A 88 19.88 -1.31 8.04
C ALA A 88 21.14 -1.18 7.15
N ALA A 89 20.99 -0.58 5.97
CA ALA A 89 22.11 -0.33 5.07
C ALA A 89 23.09 0.70 5.66
N SER A 90 22.57 1.79 6.23
CA SER A 90 23.38 2.87 6.80
C SER A 90 24.18 2.43 8.02
N GLU A 91 23.56 1.66 8.91
CA GLU A 91 24.23 1.09 10.10
C GLU A 91 25.38 0.17 9.71
N LYS A 92 25.18 -0.67 8.68
CA LYS A 92 26.22 -1.56 8.15
C LYS A 92 27.45 -0.78 7.64
N GLU A 93 27.25 0.33 6.92
CA GLU A 93 28.36 1.14 6.43
C GLU A 93 29.03 1.95 7.55
N ALA A 94 28.25 2.48 8.50
CA ALA A 94 28.78 3.18 9.66
C ALA A 94 29.69 2.29 10.52
N TRP A 95 29.33 1.02 10.71
CA TRP A 95 30.16 0.07 11.46
C TRP A 95 31.51 -0.18 10.79
N LYS A 96 31.53 -0.42 9.47
CA LYS A 96 32.79 -0.58 8.72
C LYS A 96 33.69 0.65 8.82
N ALA A 97 33.11 1.84 8.74
CA ALA A 97 33.87 3.08 8.84
C ALA A 97 34.51 3.28 10.23
N MET A 98 33.91 2.74 11.29
CA MET A 98 34.47 2.75 12.64
C MET A 98 35.58 1.72 12.83
N GLU A 99 35.49 0.54 12.20
CA GLU A 99 36.51 -0.52 12.30
C GLU A 99 37.81 -0.22 11.52
N ILE A 100 37.76 0.64 10.49
CA ILE A 100 38.92 1.01 9.65
C ILE A 100 39.73 2.17 10.25
N ARG A 101 39.35 2.69 11.42
CA ARG A 101 40.06 3.79 12.12
C ARG A 101 41.14 3.26 13.07
#